data_AF-A0ABC8JDT9-F1
#
_entry.id   AF-A0ABC8JDT9-F1
#
_cell.length_a   1.000
_cell.length_b   1.000
_cell.length_c   1.000
_cell.angle_alpha   90.00
_cell.angle_beta   90.00
_cell.angle_gamma   90.00
#
_symmetry.space_group_name_H-M   'P 1'
#
loop_
_entity.id
_entity.type
_entity.pdbx_description
1 polymer ?
#
loop_
_entity_poly.entity_id
_entity_poly.type
_entity_poly.pdbx_seq_one_letter_code
_entity_poly.pdbx_strand_id
1 'polypeptide(L)'
;MENEFKKISSAVPKESDFIDVIVSLKERTPTRCTYVDESTLMDKCADKVPSAERRFSDMLYKVFEEFPSLSRVGQLYASVLNQRFNYFHYVDARTEVMYASMMMIDISETYQTLLAADDCDSLDKCKSLKRAAFACMLAVVRRCVPSLHFLDKVREYMANLDDAGGEHASASAAVKYKHGEGYTVQQLLQHDFAENFEQLVDPQTLVWLEELDRGQSQRCEIGPLC
;
A
#
# COMPACT_ATOMS: atom_id res chain seq x y z
N MET A 1 -26.10 21.87 -3.67
CA MET A 1 -24.87 21.48 -2.96
C MET A 1 -24.22 20.40 -3.80
N GLU A 2 -23.02 20.66 -4.34
CA GLU A 2 -22.38 19.78 -5.32
C GLU A 2 -21.97 18.44 -4.69
N ASN A 3 -22.04 17.34 -5.45
CA ASN A 3 -21.61 16.03 -5.01
C ASN A 3 -20.08 15.90 -5.12
N GLU A 4 -19.37 16.08 -4.00
CA GLU A 4 -17.90 15.96 -3.96
C GLU A 4 -17.39 14.56 -4.34
N PHE A 5 -18.19 13.50 -4.19
CA PHE A 5 -17.78 12.13 -4.55
C PHE A 5 -17.66 11.92 -6.07
N LYS A 6 -18.30 12.78 -6.89
CA LYS A 6 -18.12 12.76 -8.36
C LYS A 6 -16.74 13.25 -8.79
N LYS A 7 -16.02 13.97 -7.92
CA LYS A 7 -14.67 14.49 -8.20
C LYS A 7 -13.58 13.44 -7.97
N ILE A 8 -13.91 12.30 -7.36
CA ILE A 8 -12.98 11.18 -7.14
C ILE A 8 -12.73 10.50 -8.48
N SER A 9 -11.65 10.92 -9.15
CA SER A 9 -11.31 10.48 -10.50
C SER A 9 -10.38 9.26 -10.50
N SER A 10 -9.70 8.94 -9.40
CA SER A 10 -8.80 7.79 -9.36
C SER A 10 -9.56 6.50 -9.03
N ALA A 11 -9.24 5.44 -9.76
CA ALA A 11 -9.57 4.10 -9.32
C ALA A 11 -8.79 3.83 -8.01
N VAL A 12 -9.49 3.35 -6.98
CA VAL A 12 -8.85 2.97 -5.72
C VAL A 12 -7.89 1.80 -6.02
N PRO A 13 -6.62 1.89 -5.60
CA PRO A 13 -5.62 0.87 -5.89
C PRO A 13 -5.99 -0.47 -5.24
N LYS A 14 -5.72 -1.55 -5.96
CA LYS A 14 -5.87 -2.94 -5.51
C LYS A 14 -4.53 -3.50 -5.07
N GLU A 15 -4.54 -4.63 -4.37
CA GLU A 15 -3.32 -5.34 -3.97
C GLU A 15 -2.37 -5.60 -5.16
N SER A 16 -2.92 -5.95 -6.34
CA SER A 16 -2.15 -6.17 -7.56
C SER A 16 -1.30 -4.97 -7.96
N ASP A 17 -1.81 -3.75 -7.78
CA ASP A 17 -1.12 -2.53 -8.22
C ASP A 17 0.16 -2.31 -7.39
N PHE A 18 0.13 -2.67 -6.10
CA PHE A 18 1.30 -2.61 -5.22
C PHE A 18 2.32 -3.71 -5.55
N ILE A 19 1.85 -4.90 -5.92
CA ILE A 19 2.72 -5.99 -6.40
C ILE A 19 3.42 -5.58 -7.69
N ASP A 20 2.68 -4.97 -8.63
CA ASP A 20 3.20 -4.49 -9.91
C ASP A 20 4.27 -3.42 -9.73
N VAL A 21 4.12 -2.55 -8.72
CA VAL A 21 5.18 -1.59 -8.36
C VAL A 21 6.48 -2.32 -8.00
N ILE A 22 6.44 -3.35 -7.15
CA ILE A 22 7.63 -4.14 -6.75
C ILE A 22 8.26 -4.83 -7.97
N VAL A 23 7.43 -5.46 -8.81
CA VAL A 23 7.89 -6.11 -10.05
C VAL A 23 8.54 -5.08 -10.99
N SER A 24 7.93 -3.90 -11.16
CA SER A 24 8.46 -2.86 -12.05
C SER A 24 9.76 -2.21 -11.55
N LEU A 25 9.98 -2.15 -10.23
CA LEU A 25 11.23 -1.66 -9.66
C LEU A 25 12.38 -2.60 -9.98
N LYS A 26 12.07 -3.88 -10.14
CA LYS A 26 13.03 -4.92 -10.46
C LYS A 26 13.38 -4.98 -11.94
N GLU A 27 12.41 -4.79 -12.83
CA GLU A 27 12.63 -4.72 -14.29
C GLU A 27 13.54 -3.55 -14.70
N ARG A 28 13.49 -2.43 -13.96
CA ARG A 28 14.33 -1.24 -14.22
C ARG A 28 15.81 -1.43 -13.84
N THR A 29 16.20 -2.57 -13.30
CA THR A 29 17.62 -2.89 -13.04
C THR A 29 18.24 -3.44 -14.33
N PRO A 30 19.39 -2.91 -14.80
CA PRO A 30 19.96 -3.30 -16.09
C PRO A 30 20.17 -4.82 -16.16
N THR A 31 19.50 -5.46 -17.11
CA THR A 31 19.53 -6.92 -17.34
C THR A 31 20.87 -7.39 -17.94
N ARG A 32 21.71 -6.45 -18.38
CA ARG A 32 23.00 -6.74 -19.00
C ARG A 32 24.11 -6.63 -17.96
N CYS A 33 24.80 -7.73 -17.71
CA CYS A 33 26.01 -7.82 -16.90
C CYS A 33 27.13 -6.99 -17.54
N THR A 34 27.14 -5.69 -17.30
CA THR A 34 28.39 -4.94 -17.29
C THR A 34 29.15 -5.34 -16.02
N TYR A 35 30.49 -5.38 -16.05
CA TYR A 35 31.29 -5.47 -14.82
C TYR A 35 30.90 -4.28 -13.93
N VAL A 36 30.08 -4.53 -12.92
CA VAL A 36 29.74 -3.57 -11.87
C VAL A 36 30.40 -4.05 -10.60
N ASP A 37 31.07 -3.15 -9.92
CA ASP A 37 31.59 -3.35 -8.57
C ASP A 37 30.44 -3.64 -7.58
N GLU A 38 30.78 -4.37 -6.53
CA GLU A 38 29.81 -4.78 -5.51
C GLU A 38 29.17 -3.57 -4.80
N SER A 39 29.94 -2.50 -4.56
CA SER A 39 29.44 -1.25 -3.98
C SER A 39 28.32 -0.66 -4.81
N THR A 40 28.51 -0.52 -6.13
CA THR A 40 27.46 -0.01 -7.03
C THR A 40 26.22 -0.91 -7.06
N LEU A 41 26.37 -2.23 -6.89
CA LEU A 41 25.22 -3.14 -6.78
C LEU A 41 24.47 -2.97 -5.46
N MET A 42 25.19 -2.73 -4.37
CA MET A 42 24.62 -2.42 -3.06
C MET A 42 23.86 -1.10 -3.08
N ASP A 43 24.43 -0.04 -3.67
CA ASP A 43 23.76 1.25 -3.84
C ASP A 43 22.43 1.09 -4.61
N LYS A 44 22.49 0.38 -5.75
CA LYS A 44 21.30 0.06 -6.56
C LYS A 44 20.26 -0.77 -5.82
N CYS A 45 20.69 -1.62 -4.88
CA CYS A 45 19.82 -2.44 -4.04
C CYS A 45 19.16 -1.58 -2.96
N ALA A 46 19.94 -0.73 -2.29
CA ALA A 46 19.49 0.17 -1.25
C ALA A 46 18.47 1.19 -1.77
N ASP A 47 18.71 1.77 -2.96
CA ASP A 47 17.83 2.75 -3.60
C ASP A 47 16.40 2.23 -3.90
N LYS A 48 16.21 0.90 -3.94
CA LYS A 48 14.90 0.31 -4.23
C LYS A 48 13.91 0.48 -3.08
N VAL A 49 14.37 0.52 -1.84
CA VAL A 49 13.52 0.68 -0.66
C VAL A 49 12.80 2.04 -0.67
N PRO A 50 13.51 3.19 -0.72
CA PRO A 50 12.85 4.50 -0.80
C PRO A 50 12.08 4.69 -2.12
N SER A 51 12.50 4.03 -3.22
CA SER A 51 11.75 4.06 -4.48
C SER A 51 10.40 3.35 -4.39
N ALA A 52 10.31 2.26 -3.61
CA ALA A 52 9.06 1.53 -3.37
C ALA A 52 8.15 2.31 -2.40
N GLU A 53 8.73 2.79 -1.30
CA GLU A 53 8.03 3.63 -0.33
C GLU A 53 7.31 4.78 -1.01
N ARG A 54 8.03 5.62 -1.76
CA ARG A 54 7.45 6.81 -2.40
C ARG A 54 6.23 6.46 -3.26
N ARG A 55 6.31 5.36 -4.02
CA ARG A 55 5.20 4.94 -4.88
C ARG A 55 4.01 4.43 -4.06
N PHE A 56 4.27 3.69 -2.99
CA PHE A 56 3.24 3.15 -2.12
C PHE A 56 2.54 4.28 -1.34
N SER A 57 3.32 5.18 -0.74
CA SER A 57 2.82 6.32 0.01
C SER A 57 2.06 7.28 -0.90
N ASP A 58 2.57 7.62 -2.09
CA ASP A 58 1.85 8.44 -3.07
C ASP A 58 0.50 7.82 -3.46
N MET A 59 0.45 6.51 -3.72
CA MET A 59 -0.79 5.80 -4.06
C MET A 59 -1.82 5.86 -2.93
N LEU A 60 -1.41 5.59 -1.69
CA LEU A 60 -2.30 5.59 -0.52
C LEU A 60 -2.74 7.01 -0.14
N TYR A 61 -1.81 7.96 -0.13
CA TYR A 61 -2.07 9.35 0.22
C TYR A 61 -3.03 10.01 -0.79
N LYS A 62 -2.88 9.69 -2.09
CA LYS A 62 -3.82 10.14 -3.12
C LYS A 62 -5.26 9.70 -2.83
N VAL A 63 -5.47 8.45 -2.41
CA VAL A 63 -6.79 7.96 -1.99
C VAL A 63 -7.30 8.78 -0.80
N PHE A 64 -6.47 9.00 0.21
CA PHE A 64 -6.85 9.79 1.38
C PHE A 64 -7.30 11.23 1.04
N GLU A 65 -6.60 11.89 0.10
CA GLU A 65 -6.89 13.26 -0.33
C GLU A 65 -8.16 13.36 -1.18
N GLU A 66 -8.37 12.42 -2.10
CA GLU A 66 -9.54 12.43 -2.99
C GLU A 66 -10.84 12.15 -2.22
N PHE A 67 -10.80 11.32 -1.19
CA PHE A 67 -11.98 11.04 -0.36
C PHE A 67 -12.25 12.20 0.62
N PRO A 68 -13.43 12.84 0.55
CA PRO A 68 -13.71 14.03 1.34
C PRO A 68 -13.80 13.73 2.84
N SER A 69 -13.27 14.64 3.66
CA SER A 69 -13.53 14.64 5.10
C SER A 69 -15.01 14.91 5.38
N LEU A 70 -15.55 14.39 6.48
CA LEU A 70 -16.97 14.60 6.82
C LEU A 70 -17.36 16.07 6.94
N SER A 71 -16.45 16.95 7.37
CA SER A 71 -16.66 18.39 7.41
C SER A 71 -16.91 19.03 6.03
N ARG A 72 -16.41 18.40 4.96
CA ARG A 72 -16.59 18.83 3.57
C ARG A 72 -17.80 18.15 2.90
N VAL A 73 -18.35 17.10 3.50
CA VAL A 73 -19.51 16.39 2.98
C VAL A 73 -20.78 17.14 3.36
N GLY A 74 -21.63 17.41 2.36
CA GLY A 74 -22.93 18.04 2.56
C GLY A 74 -23.87 17.23 3.46
N GLN A 75 -24.72 17.90 4.24
CA GLN A 75 -25.64 17.24 5.21
C GLN A 75 -26.49 16.12 4.58
N LEU A 76 -26.99 16.30 3.35
CA LEU A 76 -27.75 15.28 2.63
C LEU A 76 -26.90 14.03 2.34
N TYR A 77 -25.72 14.21 1.77
CA TYR A 77 -24.79 13.12 1.46
C TYR A 77 -24.27 12.43 2.73
N ALA A 78 -24.06 13.18 3.82
CA ALA A 78 -23.67 12.63 5.12
C ALA A 78 -24.77 11.72 5.69
N SER A 79 -26.04 12.11 5.56
CA SER A 79 -27.19 11.28 5.97
C SER A 79 -27.24 9.97 5.19
N VAL A 80 -27.09 10.03 3.85
CA VAL A 80 -27.07 8.85 2.98
C VAL A 80 -25.88 7.94 3.29
N LEU A 81 -24.69 8.52 3.51
CA LEU A 81 -23.48 7.79 3.90
C LEU A 81 -23.71 7.01 5.19
N ASN A 82 -24.28 7.66 6.20
CA ASN A 82 -24.55 7.03 7.48
C ASN A 82 -25.57 5.90 7.37
N GLN A 83 -26.68 6.15 6.66
CA GLN A 83 -27.74 5.15 6.48
C GLN A 83 -27.24 3.89 5.77
N ARG A 84 -26.32 4.02 4.82
CA ARG A 84 -25.83 2.89 4.02
C ARG A 84 -24.58 2.22 4.53
N PHE A 85 -23.59 3.00 4.93
CA PHE A 85 -22.24 2.50 5.16
C PHE A 85 -21.77 2.64 6.60
N ASN A 86 -22.56 3.31 7.46
CA ASN A 86 -22.15 3.78 8.79
C ASN A 86 -21.03 4.84 8.68
N TYR A 87 -21.30 6.04 9.20
CA TYR A 87 -20.35 7.15 9.09
C TYR A 87 -19.02 6.88 9.79
N PHE A 88 -19.03 6.15 10.91
CA PHE A 88 -17.81 5.83 11.66
C PHE A 88 -16.90 4.93 10.84
N HIS A 89 -17.45 3.91 10.20
CA HIS A 89 -16.68 2.99 9.38
C HIS A 89 -16.03 3.69 8.18
N TYR A 90 -16.68 4.71 7.62
CA TYR A 90 -16.08 5.57 6.61
C TYR A 90 -14.88 6.37 7.13
N VAL A 91 -15.03 6.99 8.30
CA VAL A 91 -13.93 7.73 8.92
C VAL A 91 -12.77 6.80 9.26
N ASP A 92 -13.07 5.63 9.83
CA ASP A 92 -12.07 4.63 10.19
C ASP A 92 -11.31 4.15 8.96
N ALA A 93 -11.99 3.72 7.90
CA ALA A 93 -11.35 3.26 6.67
C ALA A 93 -10.48 4.35 6.01
N ARG A 94 -10.97 5.60 5.96
CA ARG A 94 -10.20 6.73 5.42
C ARG A 94 -8.94 7.02 6.26
N THR A 95 -9.07 6.95 7.58
CA THR A 95 -7.97 7.20 8.53
C THR A 95 -6.96 6.06 8.48
N GLU A 96 -7.41 4.82 8.32
CA GLU A 96 -6.57 3.64 8.15
C GLU A 96 -5.65 3.75 6.93
N VAL A 97 -6.17 4.24 5.80
CA VAL A 97 -5.37 4.50 4.59
C VAL A 97 -4.32 5.58 4.81
N MET A 98 -4.66 6.66 5.53
CA MET A 98 -3.70 7.70 5.92
C MET A 98 -2.57 7.12 6.75
N TYR A 99 -2.90 6.34 7.78
CA TYR A 99 -1.90 5.71 8.64
C TYR A 99 -1.05 4.69 7.89
N ALA A 100 -1.63 3.89 6.99
CA ALA A 100 -0.88 3.00 6.13
C ALA A 100 0.16 3.76 5.27
N SER A 101 -0.19 4.96 4.77
CA SER A 101 0.77 5.80 4.02
C SER A 101 1.95 6.27 4.87
N MET A 102 1.69 6.65 6.13
CA MET A 102 2.74 7.05 7.08
C MET A 102 3.64 5.85 7.45
N MET A 103 3.05 4.67 7.65
CA MET A 103 3.81 3.46 7.94
C MET A 103 4.79 3.09 6.82
N MET A 104 4.49 3.41 5.55
CA MET A 104 5.45 3.17 4.46
C MET A 104 6.74 3.97 4.67
N ILE A 105 6.61 5.22 5.12
CA ILE A 105 7.73 6.12 5.42
C ILE A 105 8.54 5.53 6.59
N ASP A 106 7.89 5.20 7.70
CA ASP A 106 8.57 4.67 8.89
C ASP A 106 9.31 3.35 8.61
N ILE A 107 8.70 2.43 7.85
CA ILE A 107 9.34 1.18 7.41
C ILE A 107 10.57 1.51 6.57
N SER A 108 10.44 2.42 5.60
CA SER A 108 11.53 2.81 4.72
C SER A 108 12.70 3.43 5.48
N GLU A 109 12.45 4.35 6.41
CA GLU A 109 13.47 5.00 7.22
C GLU A 109 14.21 3.98 8.12
N THR A 110 13.48 3.04 8.70
CA THR A 110 14.05 1.95 9.51
C THR A 110 15.00 1.09 8.68
N TYR A 111 14.57 0.62 7.51
CA TYR A 111 15.41 -0.23 6.65
C TYR A 111 16.54 0.55 5.96
N GLN A 112 16.37 1.83 5.64
CA GLN A 112 17.46 2.68 5.15
C GLN A 112 18.55 2.85 6.21
N THR A 113 18.18 3.01 7.47
CA THR A 113 19.13 3.05 8.59
C THR A 113 19.89 1.73 8.72
N LEU A 114 19.20 0.59 8.62
CA LEU A 114 19.83 -0.74 8.63
C LEU A 114 20.76 -0.99 7.43
N LEU A 115 20.42 -0.44 6.26
CA LEU A 115 21.25 -0.53 5.05
C LEU A 115 22.49 0.36 5.10
N ALA A 116 22.39 1.52 5.77
CA ALA A 116 23.49 2.47 5.94
C ALA A 116 24.40 2.13 7.13
N ALA A 117 23.95 1.27 8.05
CA ALA A 117 24.75 0.80 9.17
C ALA A 117 25.94 -0.04 8.69
N ASP A 118 27.04 0.01 9.43
CA ASP A 118 28.31 -0.69 9.12
C ASP A 118 28.15 -2.24 9.02
N ASP A 119 27.02 -2.79 9.47
CA ASP A 119 26.69 -4.22 9.44
C ASP A 119 26.21 -4.72 8.06
N CYS A 120 25.95 -3.83 7.10
CA CYS A 120 25.64 -4.19 5.71
C CYS A 120 26.94 -4.35 4.91
N ASP A 121 27.66 -5.43 5.16
CA ASP A 121 29.00 -5.69 4.61
C ASP A 121 29.01 -6.40 3.24
N SER A 122 27.85 -6.89 2.79
CA SER A 122 27.74 -7.80 1.65
C SER A 122 26.47 -7.57 0.83
N LEU A 123 26.57 -7.85 -0.48
CA LEU A 123 25.43 -7.74 -1.39
C LEU A 123 24.24 -8.64 -0.98
N ASP A 124 24.51 -9.83 -0.44
CA ASP A 124 23.45 -10.75 -0.04
C ASP A 124 22.70 -10.29 1.21
N LYS A 125 23.39 -9.61 2.13
CA LYS A 125 22.75 -8.93 3.25
C LYS A 125 21.87 -7.78 2.77
N CYS A 126 22.34 -6.95 1.83
CA CYS A 126 21.51 -5.90 1.22
C CYS A 126 20.23 -6.49 0.57
N LYS A 127 20.37 -7.55 -0.24
CA LYS A 127 19.22 -8.22 -0.86
C LYS A 127 18.25 -8.75 0.19
N SER A 128 18.74 -9.32 1.28
CA SER A 128 17.91 -9.81 2.38
C SER A 128 17.13 -8.68 3.06
N LEU A 129 17.80 -7.57 3.40
CA LEU A 129 17.17 -6.40 4.02
C LEU A 129 16.13 -5.76 3.09
N LYS A 130 16.45 -5.62 1.80
CA LYS A 130 15.51 -5.14 0.77
C LYS A 130 14.28 -6.05 0.67
N ARG A 131 14.45 -7.38 0.66
CA ARG A 131 13.33 -8.33 0.64
C ARG A 131 12.46 -8.19 1.88
N ALA A 132 13.07 -8.11 3.06
CA ALA A 132 12.34 -7.90 4.31
C ALA A 132 11.52 -6.60 4.27
N ALA A 133 12.13 -5.49 3.84
CA ALA A 133 11.43 -4.21 3.68
C ALA A 133 10.19 -4.31 2.78
N PHE A 134 10.32 -4.96 1.60
CA PHE A 134 9.20 -5.16 0.68
C PHE A 134 8.11 -6.04 1.26
N ALA A 135 8.49 -7.10 1.99
CA ALA A 135 7.55 -7.95 2.68
C ALA A 135 6.74 -7.18 3.73
N CYS A 136 7.41 -6.33 4.53
CA CYS A 136 6.77 -5.49 5.54
C CYS A 136 5.78 -4.50 4.90
N MET A 137 6.19 -3.81 3.83
CA MET A 137 5.32 -2.90 3.09
C MET A 137 4.09 -3.63 2.52
N LEU A 138 4.27 -4.81 1.92
CA LEU A 138 3.14 -5.62 1.42
C LEU A 138 2.21 -6.12 2.53
N ALA A 139 2.75 -6.45 3.71
CA ALA A 139 1.94 -6.85 4.85
C ALA A 139 1.01 -5.72 5.31
N VAL A 140 1.52 -4.48 5.35
CA VAL A 140 0.69 -3.30 5.67
C VAL A 140 -0.36 -3.07 4.58
N VAL A 141 0.01 -3.15 3.30
CA VAL A 141 -0.95 -3.02 2.18
C VAL A 141 -2.08 -4.04 2.31
N ARG A 142 -1.77 -5.33 2.52
CA ARG A 142 -2.79 -6.39 2.64
C ARG A 142 -3.77 -6.16 3.77
N ARG A 143 -3.33 -5.55 4.87
CA ARG A 143 -4.21 -5.17 5.99
C ARG A 143 -5.13 -4.02 5.62
N CYS A 144 -4.66 -3.11 4.77
CA CYS A 144 -5.42 -1.96 4.29
C CYS A 144 -6.39 -2.30 3.14
N VAL A 145 -6.20 -3.44 2.44
CA VAL A 145 -7.03 -3.87 1.30
C VAL A 145 -8.55 -3.88 1.60
N PRO A 146 -9.04 -4.41 2.74
CA PRO A 146 -10.46 -4.37 3.08
C PRO A 146 -11.02 -2.93 3.13
N SER A 147 -10.25 -1.99 3.67
CA SER A 147 -10.61 -0.58 3.79
C SER A 147 -10.59 0.12 2.43
N LEU A 148 -9.60 -0.16 1.58
CA LEU A 148 -9.57 0.30 0.18
C LEU A 148 -10.80 -0.19 -0.60
N HIS A 149 -11.13 -1.47 -0.50
CA HIS A 149 -12.30 -2.04 -1.18
C HIS A 149 -13.62 -1.46 -0.67
N PHE A 150 -13.72 -1.20 0.64
CA PHE A 150 -14.88 -0.51 1.21
C PHE A 150 -15.00 0.93 0.67
N LEU A 151 -13.89 1.69 0.61
CA LEU A 151 -13.88 3.04 0.06
C LEU A 151 -14.27 3.06 -1.42
N ASP A 152 -13.82 2.10 -2.22
CA ASP A 152 -14.22 1.99 -3.64
C ASP A 152 -15.74 1.77 -3.80
N LYS A 153 -16.34 0.94 -2.94
CA LYS A 153 -17.82 0.77 -2.90
C LYS A 153 -18.55 2.05 -2.52
N VAL A 154 -18.02 2.80 -1.56
CA VAL A 154 -18.59 4.11 -1.17
C VAL A 154 -18.51 5.07 -2.36
N ARG A 155 -17.35 5.14 -3.04
CA ARG A 155 -17.15 5.97 -4.23
C ARG A 155 -18.14 5.62 -5.34
N GLU A 156 -18.25 4.35 -5.70
CA GLU A 156 -19.17 3.88 -6.74
C GLU A 156 -20.63 4.22 -6.43
N TYR A 157 -21.08 3.98 -5.19
CA TYR A 157 -22.45 4.30 -4.80
C TYR A 157 -22.72 5.81 -4.79
N MET A 158 -21.83 6.59 -4.18
CA MET A 158 -22.03 8.04 -4.01
C MET A 158 -21.91 8.81 -5.31
N ALA A 159 -21.04 8.37 -6.24
CA ALA A 159 -20.90 9.00 -7.55
C ALA A 159 -22.16 8.84 -8.41
N ASN A 160 -22.90 7.74 -8.24
CA ASN A 160 -24.13 7.43 -8.96
C ASN A 160 -25.40 8.04 -8.34
N LEU A 161 -25.29 8.82 -7.25
CA LEU A 161 -26.42 9.56 -6.71
C LEU A 161 -26.74 10.77 -7.61
N ASP A 162 -27.97 10.80 -8.13
CA ASP A 162 -28.51 11.95 -8.84
C ASP A 162 -28.56 13.17 -7.91
N ASP A 163 -28.18 14.35 -8.43
CA ASP A 163 -28.13 15.59 -7.64
C ASP A 163 -29.53 16.05 -7.15
N ALA A 164 -30.61 15.41 -7.63
CA ALA A 164 -32.01 15.67 -7.29
C ALA A 164 -32.73 14.49 -6.59
N GLY A 165 -32.05 13.36 -6.30
CA GLY A 165 -32.69 12.07 -6.00
C GLY A 165 -32.89 11.69 -4.53
N GLY A 166 -32.99 12.65 -3.61
CA GLY A 166 -33.08 12.39 -2.16
C GLY A 166 -34.36 11.70 -1.67
N GLU A 167 -35.44 11.69 -2.47
CA GLU A 167 -36.76 11.18 -2.02
C GLU A 167 -37.09 9.76 -2.51
N HIS A 168 -36.33 9.19 -3.44
CA HIS A 168 -36.63 7.87 -4.02
C HIS A 168 -35.64 6.75 -3.72
N ALA A 169 -34.57 7.00 -2.95
CA ALA A 169 -33.67 5.94 -2.49
C ALA A 169 -34.24 5.11 -1.32
N SER A 170 -35.56 4.89 -1.29
CA SER A 170 -36.22 3.94 -0.40
C SER A 170 -36.53 2.66 -1.18
N ALA A 171 -35.56 1.75 -1.23
CA ALA A 171 -35.71 0.30 -1.40
C ALA A 171 -34.50 -0.27 -2.15
N SER A 172 -33.35 -0.29 -1.50
CA SER A 172 -32.40 -1.37 -1.76
C SER A 172 -31.87 -1.86 -0.43
N ALA A 173 -31.77 -3.17 -0.26
CA ALA A 173 -31.52 -3.83 1.00
C ALA A 173 -30.26 -3.27 1.68
N ALA A 174 -30.40 -2.81 2.93
CA ALA A 174 -29.27 -2.42 3.79
C ALA A 174 -28.29 -3.60 3.91
N VAL A 175 -27.25 -3.63 3.08
CA VAL A 175 -26.13 -4.55 3.25
C VAL A 175 -25.38 -4.04 4.47
N LYS A 176 -25.65 -4.65 5.63
CA LYS A 176 -24.81 -4.44 6.81
C LYS A 176 -23.42 -4.96 6.49
N TYR A 177 -22.48 -4.05 6.27
CA TYR A 177 -21.08 -4.40 6.17
C TYR A 177 -20.64 -4.91 7.55
N LYS A 178 -20.28 -6.19 7.65
CA LYS A 178 -19.69 -6.74 8.87
C LYS A 178 -18.24 -6.27 8.91
N HIS A 179 -17.91 -5.50 9.93
CA HIS A 179 -16.52 -5.17 10.28
C HIS A 179 -15.81 -6.51 10.57
N GLY A 180 -14.71 -6.79 9.86
CA GLY A 180 -13.87 -7.93 10.17
C GLY A 180 -13.22 -7.72 11.52
N GLU A 181 -13.29 -8.70 12.41
CA GLU A 181 -12.66 -8.70 13.74
C GLU A 181 -11.13 -8.86 13.60
N GLY A 182 -10.47 -7.87 13.00
CA GLY A 182 -9.01 -7.80 12.83
C GLY A 182 -8.45 -6.52 13.44
N TYR A 183 -7.17 -6.55 13.85
CA TYR A 183 -6.47 -5.38 14.37
C TYR A 183 -6.45 -4.24 13.35
N THR A 184 -6.84 -3.03 13.76
CA THR A 184 -6.83 -1.85 12.88
C THR A 184 -5.41 -1.35 12.69
N VAL A 185 -5.10 -0.71 11.55
CA VAL A 185 -3.77 -0.10 11.32
C VAL A 185 -3.44 0.96 12.39
N GLN A 186 -4.45 1.60 12.96
CA GLN A 186 -4.30 2.50 14.11
C GLN A 186 -3.76 1.78 15.37
N GLN A 187 -4.14 0.53 15.61
CA GLN A 187 -3.61 -0.27 16.72
C GLN A 187 -2.15 -0.71 16.47
N LEU A 188 -1.73 -0.82 15.21
CA LEU A 188 -0.32 -1.10 14.86
C LEU A 188 0.61 0.09 15.13
N LEU A 189 0.09 1.31 15.11
CA LEU A 189 0.84 2.52 15.49
C LEU A 189 1.00 2.68 17.01
N GLN A 190 0.15 2.03 17.83
CA GLN A 190 0.14 2.19 19.28
C GLN A 190 1.04 1.20 20.05
N HIS A 191 1.48 0.11 19.42
CA HIS A 191 2.42 -0.85 20.00
C HIS A 191 3.81 -0.68 19.37
N ASP A 192 4.85 -0.62 20.20
CA ASP A 192 6.23 -0.33 19.81
C ASP A 192 6.67 -1.05 18.52
N PHE A 193 7.04 -0.21 17.55
CA PHE A 193 7.08 -0.45 16.09
C PHE A 193 8.28 -1.29 15.62
N ALA A 194 9.29 -1.50 16.47
CA ALA A 194 10.59 -2.00 16.04
C ALA A 194 10.74 -3.54 16.01
N GLU A 195 9.93 -4.31 16.76
CA GLU A 195 10.20 -5.74 16.98
C GLU A 195 9.25 -6.73 16.29
N ASN A 196 8.13 -6.27 15.69
CA ASN A 196 7.05 -7.18 15.28
C ASN A 196 6.75 -7.25 13.77
N PHE A 197 7.36 -6.43 12.91
CA PHE A 197 7.04 -6.46 11.48
C PHE A 197 7.25 -7.83 10.83
N GLU A 198 8.30 -8.56 11.22
CA GLU A 198 8.56 -9.90 10.69
C GLU A 198 7.45 -10.91 11.03
N GLN A 199 6.74 -10.72 12.16
CA GLN A 199 5.61 -11.58 12.53
C GLN A 199 4.33 -11.27 11.73
N LEU A 200 4.24 -10.06 11.17
CA LEU A 200 3.13 -9.69 10.28
C LEU A 200 3.30 -10.25 8.87
N VAL A 201 4.53 -10.57 8.47
CA VAL A 201 4.86 -10.99 7.12
C VAL A 201 4.48 -12.45 6.94
N ASP A 202 3.59 -12.70 5.98
CA ASP A 202 3.25 -14.06 5.58
C ASP A 202 4.48 -14.77 4.96
N PRO A 203 4.82 -15.99 5.40
CA PRO A 203 5.98 -16.73 4.89
C PRO A 203 5.98 -16.96 3.38
N GLN A 204 4.80 -17.11 2.74
CA GLN A 204 4.72 -17.30 1.29
C GLN A 204 5.15 -16.05 0.53
N THR A 205 4.95 -14.87 1.12
CA THR A 205 5.40 -13.59 0.55
C THR A 205 6.93 -13.52 0.49
N LEU A 206 7.62 -14.00 1.52
CA LEU A 206 9.08 -14.04 1.54
C LEU A 206 9.62 -15.04 0.51
N VAL A 207 9.01 -16.22 0.40
CA VAL A 207 9.36 -17.22 -0.61
C VAL A 207 9.18 -16.65 -2.02
N TRP A 208 8.04 -16.01 -2.29
CA TRP A 208 7.78 -15.38 -3.58
C TRP A 208 8.81 -14.28 -3.90
N LEU A 209 9.15 -13.42 -2.94
CA LEU A 209 10.18 -12.39 -3.11
C LEU A 209 11.58 -12.99 -3.36
N GLU A 210 11.89 -14.11 -2.72
CA GLU A 210 13.14 -14.84 -2.93
C GLU A 210 13.20 -15.49 -4.33
N GLU A 211 12.12 -16.18 -4.76
CA GLU A 211 12.02 -16.74 -6.10
C GLU A 211 12.14 -15.66 -7.17
N LEU A 212 11.47 -14.54 -6.94
CA LEU A 212 11.56 -13.36 -7.78
C LEU A 212 13.04 -12.95 -7.90
N ASP A 213 13.79 -12.86 -6.79
CA ASP A 213 15.22 -12.46 -6.76
C ASP A 213 16.13 -13.48 -7.44
N ARG A 214 15.87 -14.78 -7.29
CA ARG A 214 16.62 -15.86 -7.97
C ARG A 214 16.48 -15.82 -9.50
N GLY A 215 15.30 -15.48 -10.01
CA GLY A 215 15.07 -15.34 -11.45
C GLY A 215 15.95 -14.29 -12.15
N GLN A 216 16.54 -13.35 -11.40
CA GLN A 216 17.50 -12.37 -11.94
C GLN A 216 18.94 -12.87 -11.92
N SER A 217 19.40 -13.55 -10.87
CA SER A 217 20.74 -14.16 -10.86
C SER A 217 20.93 -15.09 -12.05
N GLN A 218 19.92 -15.90 -12.39
CA GLN A 218 19.98 -16.80 -13.56
C GLN A 218 19.98 -16.06 -14.90
N ARG A 219 19.33 -14.89 -15.03
CA ARG A 219 19.43 -14.07 -16.26
C ARG A 219 20.82 -13.45 -16.43
N CYS A 220 21.53 -13.21 -15.33
CA CYS A 220 22.90 -12.72 -15.34
C CYS A 220 23.93 -13.81 -15.68
N GLU A 221 23.66 -15.07 -15.33
CA GLU A 221 24.53 -16.21 -15.66
C GLU A 221 24.44 -16.67 -17.12
N ILE A 222 23.44 -16.19 -17.88
CA ILE A 222 23.22 -16.53 -19.29
C ILE A 222 23.65 -15.33 -20.17
N GLY A 223 24.92 -14.96 -20.08
CA GLY A 223 25.62 -14.03 -20.99
C GLY A 223 26.93 -14.69 -21.44
N PRO A 224 27.31 -14.62 -22.72
CA PRO A 224 28.20 -15.62 -23.30
C PRO A 224 29.60 -15.58 -22.68
N LEU A 225 30.03 -16.75 -22.23
CA LEU A 225 31.44 -17.18 -22.21
C LEU A 225 32.05 -16.88 -23.59
N CYS A 226 32.83 -15.81 -23.69
CA CYS A 226 33.78 -15.56 -24.76
C CYS A 226 35.07 -15.04 -24.13
#